data_AF-A0A3B8KUA7-F1
#
_entry.id   AF-A0A3B8KUA7-F1
#
_cell.length_a   1.000
_cell.length_b   1.000
_cell.length_c   1.000
_cell.angle_alpha   90.00
_cell.angle_beta   90.00
_cell.angle_gamma   90.00
#
_symmetry.space_group_name_H-M   'P 1'
#
loop_
_entity.id
_entity.type
_entity.pdbx_description
1 polymer ?
#
loop_
_entity_poly.entity_id
_entity_poly.type
_entity_poly.pdbx_seq_one_letter_code
_entity_poly.pdbx_strand_id
1 'polypeptide(L)'
;TTFLNLIAAEPDVARVPVMIDSSDWDVIEAGLKCVQGKAIVNSISLKEGEASFLEQARLVRRYGAAVVVMGFDETGQATDADRKVEIAQRSFRLLTEMVGFPARDIIFDPNILTVGTGIEEHDDYAVAFFEATRRIREACPGTLVSGGVSNVSFAFRGNEQVRRAMNSVFLYHAVEAGLELGIVNPTQLTVY
;
A
#
# COMPACT_ATOMS: atom_id res chain seq x y z
N THR A 1 5.51 -14.24 15.29
CA THR A 1 5.45 -13.04 16.15
C THR A 1 6.76 -12.69 16.85
N THR A 2 7.80 -13.54 16.87
CA THR A 2 9.07 -13.29 17.59
C THR A 2 9.66 -11.89 17.40
N PHE A 3 9.79 -11.43 16.15
CA PHE A 3 10.37 -10.11 15.85
C PHE A 3 9.55 -8.97 16.45
N LEU A 4 8.21 -9.04 16.38
CA LEU A 4 7.31 -8.05 16.96
C LEU A 4 7.48 -7.91 18.47
N ASN A 5 7.67 -9.04 19.18
CA ASN A 5 7.94 -9.03 20.61
C ASN A 5 9.31 -8.43 20.95
N LEU A 6 10.33 -8.69 20.13
CA LEU A 6 11.67 -8.15 20.34
C LEU A 6 11.70 -6.63 20.15
N ILE A 7 11.07 -6.11 19.09
CA ILE A 7 11.05 -4.66 18.84
C ILE A 7 10.19 -3.91 19.86
N ALA A 8 9.17 -4.56 20.43
CA ALA A 8 8.36 -3.96 21.50
C ALA A 8 9.14 -3.77 22.82
N ALA A 9 10.21 -4.53 23.02
CA ALA A 9 11.09 -4.39 24.18
C ALA A 9 12.14 -3.28 24.01
N GLU A 10 12.29 -2.70 22.81
CA GLU A 10 13.26 -1.65 22.52
C GLU A 10 12.55 -0.29 22.38
N PRO A 11 12.66 0.62 23.37
CA PRO A 11 11.91 1.89 23.39
C PRO A 11 12.12 2.76 22.15
N ASP A 12 13.34 2.78 21.59
CA ASP A 12 13.66 3.59 20.41
C ASP A 12 12.97 3.10 19.13
N VAL A 13 12.58 1.82 19.09
CA VAL A 13 11.84 1.20 17.98
C VAL A 13 10.34 1.21 18.27
N ALA A 14 9.92 0.91 19.50
CA ALA A 14 8.51 0.81 19.89
C ALA A 14 7.73 2.15 19.78
N ARG A 15 8.44 3.28 19.68
CA ARG A 15 7.82 4.61 19.48
C ARG A 15 7.19 4.83 18.10
N VAL A 16 7.52 4.01 17.09
CA VAL A 16 6.92 4.10 15.75
C VAL A 16 5.92 2.95 15.52
N PRO A 17 4.84 3.19 14.74
CA PRO A 17 3.89 2.14 14.41
C PRO A 17 4.53 1.07 13.52
N VAL A 18 4.01 -0.16 13.61
CA VAL A 18 4.46 -1.30 12.81
C VAL A 18 3.46 -1.58 11.70
N MET A 19 3.97 -1.75 10.47
CA MET A 19 3.24 -2.32 9.35
C MET A 19 3.49 -3.83 9.33
N ILE A 20 2.43 -4.63 9.53
CA ILE A 20 2.48 -6.10 9.49
C ILE A 20 2.27 -6.52 8.04
N ASP A 21 3.34 -7.01 7.40
CA ASP A 21 3.38 -7.30 5.97
C ASP A 21 3.41 -8.81 5.71
N SER A 22 2.33 -9.34 5.13
CA SER A 22 2.21 -10.76 4.77
C SER A 22 1.07 -10.99 3.77
N SER A 23 1.24 -11.97 2.88
CA SER A 23 0.14 -12.48 2.04
C SER A 23 -0.74 -13.51 2.75
N ASP A 24 -0.30 -14.01 3.91
CA ASP A 24 -1.01 -14.98 4.74
C ASP A 24 -1.75 -14.25 5.88
N TRP A 25 -3.07 -14.39 5.91
CA TRP A 25 -3.94 -13.78 6.91
C TRP A 25 -3.65 -14.26 8.33
N ASP A 26 -3.29 -15.53 8.54
CA ASP A 26 -3.01 -16.06 9.87
C ASP A 26 -1.77 -15.38 10.47
N VAL A 27 -0.79 -15.04 9.62
CA VAL A 27 0.40 -14.27 10.02
C VAL A 27 0.03 -12.84 10.38
N ILE A 28 -0.85 -12.19 9.60
CA ILE A 28 -1.36 -10.84 9.90
C ILE A 28 -2.06 -10.83 11.26
N GLU A 29 -3.01 -11.75 11.46
CA GLU A 29 -3.80 -11.79 12.69
C GLU A 29 -2.95 -12.14 13.91
N ALA A 30 -1.98 -13.06 13.78
CA ALA A 30 -1.02 -13.33 14.84
C ALA A 30 -0.20 -12.08 15.20
N GLY A 31 0.16 -11.26 14.20
CA GLY A 31 0.82 -9.98 14.41
C GLY A 31 -0.07 -8.97 15.14
N LEU A 32 -1.34 -8.83 14.72
CA LEU A 32 -2.30 -7.92 15.34
C LEU A 32 -2.58 -8.26 16.81
N LYS A 33 -2.61 -9.54 17.16
CA LYS A 33 -2.73 -10.00 18.57
C LYS A 33 -1.50 -9.66 19.42
N CYS A 34 -0.36 -9.39 18.78
CA CYS A 34 0.94 -9.22 19.43
C CYS A 34 1.34 -7.75 19.59
N VAL A 35 0.93 -6.86 18.66
CA VAL A 35 1.33 -5.46 18.65
C VAL A 35 0.50 -4.65 19.66
N GLN A 36 1.19 -3.81 20.43
CA GLN A 36 0.56 -2.80 21.27
C GLN A 36 0.47 -1.47 20.49
N GLY A 37 -0.63 -0.74 20.65
CA GLY A 37 -0.89 0.47 19.89
C GLY A 37 -1.49 0.20 18.51
N LYS A 38 -1.47 1.21 17.63
CA LYS A 38 -2.11 1.14 16.31
C LYS A 38 -1.15 0.61 15.25
N ALA A 39 -1.37 -0.63 14.84
CA ALA A 39 -0.66 -1.25 13.70
C ALA A 39 -1.27 -0.83 12.35
N ILE A 40 -0.53 -1.11 11.28
CA ILE A 40 -1.01 -1.05 9.90
C ILE A 40 -0.97 -2.47 9.31
N VAL A 41 -2.06 -2.95 8.75
CA VAL A 41 -2.10 -4.22 8.02
C VAL A 41 -1.67 -4.00 6.57
N ASN A 42 -0.66 -4.72 6.11
CA ASN A 42 -0.27 -4.80 4.70
C ASN A 42 -0.38 -6.26 4.22
N SER A 43 -1.46 -6.65 3.57
CA SER A 43 -2.63 -5.87 3.12
C SER A 43 -3.86 -6.77 3.01
N ILE A 44 -5.01 -6.18 2.67
CA ILE A 44 -6.20 -6.90 2.21
C ILE A 44 -6.53 -6.51 0.76
N SER A 45 -7.32 -7.32 0.08
CA SER A 45 -7.75 -7.04 -1.30
C SER A 45 -9.06 -7.76 -1.65
N LEU A 46 -9.63 -7.45 -2.82
CA LEU A 46 -10.81 -8.14 -3.35
C LEU A 46 -10.45 -9.42 -4.12
N LYS A 47 -9.18 -9.85 -4.14
CA LYS A 47 -8.69 -11.02 -4.88
C LYS A 47 -9.49 -12.30 -4.62
N GLU A 48 -9.85 -12.54 -3.35
CA GLU A 48 -10.61 -13.72 -2.92
C GLU A 48 -12.13 -13.45 -2.85
N GLY A 49 -12.55 -12.33 -3.42
CA GLY A 49 -13.93 -11.87 -3.41
C GLY A 49 -14.31 -11.04 -2.20
N GLU A 50 -15.49 -10.44 -2.31
CA GLU A 50 -16.03 -9.48 -1.35
C GLU A 50 -16.24 -10.04 0.07
N ALA A 51 -16.64 -11.31 0.19
CA ALA A 51 -16.90 -11.93 1.49
C ALA A 51 -15.63 -12.00 2.35
N SER A 52 -14.53 -12.49 1.78
CA SER A 52 -13.21 -12.56 2.44
C SER A 52 -12.71 -11.15 2.80
N PHE A 53 -12.80 -10.21 1.86
CA PHE A 53 -12.42 -8.81 2.09
C PHE A 53 -13.18 -8.17 3.27
N LEU A 54 -14.50 -8.34 3.34
CA LEU A 54 -15.33 -7.78 4.42
C LEU A 54 -15.07 -8.46 5.77
N GLU A 55 -14.80 -9.77 5.79
CA GLU A 55 -14.43 -10.49 7.01
C GLU A 55 -13.12 -9.97 7.59
N GLN A 56 -12.08 -9.92 6.75
CA GLN A 56 -10.76 -9.40 7.10
C GLN A 56 -10.87 -7.95 7.58
N ALA A 57 -11.55 -7.08 6.83
CA ALA A 57 -11.74 -5.68 7.20
C ALA A 57 -12.43 -5.51 8.57
N ARG A 58 -13.45 -6.31 8.89
CA ARG A 58 -14.10 -6.27 10.21
C ARG A 58 -13.14 -6.66 11.33
N LEU A 59 -12.25 -7.63 11.09
CA LEU A 59 -11.21 -8.03 12.03
C LEU A 59 -10.18 -6.91 12.20
N VAL A 60 -9.65 -6.33 11.12
CA VAL A 60 -8.69 -5.20 11.21
C VAL A 60 -9.30 -4.05 12.02
N ARG A 61 -10.56 -3.70 11.74
CA ARG A 61 -11.29 -2.66 12.50
C ARG A 61 -11.44 -3.02 13.97
N ARG A 62 -11.76 -4.28 14.29
CA ARG A 62 -11.89 -4.77 15.67
C ARG A 62 -10.59 -4.63 16.45
N TYR A 63 -9.44 -4.87 15.81
CA TYR A 63 -8.11 -4.64 16.41
C TYR A 63 -7.72 -3.16 16.47
N GLY A 64 -8.49 -2.26 15.86
CA GLY A 64 -8.19 -0.81 15.85
C GLY A 64 -7.03 -0.42 14.94
N ALA A 65 -6.64 -1.29 14.00
CA ALA A 65 -5.53 -1.07 13.07
C ALA A 65 -5.99 -0.29 11.82
N ALA A 66 -5.03 0.36 11.15
CA ALA A 66 -5.21 0.86 9.80
C ALA A 66 -4.95 -0.25 8.78
N VAL A 67 -5.37 -0.06 7.53
CA VAL A 67 -5.29 -1.10 6.50
C VAL A 67 -4.80 -0.57 5.16
N VAL A 68 -3.84 -1.27 4.58
CA VAL A 68 -3.48 -1.15 3.17
C VAL A 68 -4.43 -2.00 2.34
N VAL A 69 -5.02 -1.39 1.31
CA VAL A 69 -5.91 -2.05 0.35
C VAL A 69 -5.25 -2.07 -1.02
N MET A 70 -4.93 -3.25 -1.51
CA MET A 70 -4.27 -3.42 -2.81
C MET A 70 -5.25 -3.16 -3.95
N GLY A 71 -4.76 -2.60 -5.05
CA GLY A 71 -5.45 -2.56 -6.34
C GLY A 71 -5.53 -3.95 -7.01
N PHE A 72 -6.17 -4.91 -6.35
CA PHE A 72 -6.33 -6.29 -6.80
C PHE A 72 -7.75 -6.77 -6.47
N ASP A 73 -8.46 -7.25 -7.48
CA ASP A 73 -9.80 -7.82 -7.34
C ASP A 73 -9.92 -9.22 -7.96
N GLU A 74 -11.14 -9.74 -8.08
CA GLU A 74 -11.43 -11.07 -8.61
C GLU A 74 -10.97 -11.26 -10.07
N THR A 75 -10.72 -10.16 -10.80
CA THR A 75 -10.25 -10.17 -12.19
C THR A 75 -8.73 -10.06 -12.33
N GLY A 76 -8.03 -9.72 -11.24
CA GLY A 76 -6.57 -9.63 -11.22
C GLY A 76 -6.03 -8.32 -10.66
N GLN A 77 -4.75 -8.11 -10.89
CA GLN A 77 -4.03 -6.91 -10.48
C GLN A 77 -4.33 -5.74 -11.44
N ALA A 78 -4.67 -4.57 -10.91
CA ALA A 78 -4.88 -3.37 -11.72
C ALA A 78 -3.55 -2.77 -12.19
N THR A 79 -3.39 -2.69 -13.51
CA THR A 79 -2.21 -2.16 -14.21
C THR A 79 -2.43 -0.74 -14.73
N ASP A 80 -3.61 -0.44 -15.27
CA ASP A 80 -3.99 0.90 -15.77
C ASP A 80 -4.67 1.79 -14.72
N ALA A 81 -4.77 3.08 -15.00
CA ALA A 81 -5.32 4.06 -14.05
C ALA A 81 -6.82 3.86 -13.76
N ASP A 82 -7.61 3.48 -14.77
CA ASP A 82 -9.06 3.31 -14.61
C ASP A 82 -9.37 2.14 -13.69
N ARG A 83 -8.73 0.98 -13.91
CA ARG A 83 -8.90 -0.19 -13.04
C ARG A 83 -8.41 0.08 -11.61
N LYS A 84 -7.31 0.81 -11.43
CA LYS A 84 -6.83 1.19 -10.09
C LYS A 84 -7.88 2.01 -9.34
N VAL A 85 -8.48 3.01 -10.00
CA VAL A 85 -9.51 3.88 -9.41
C VAL A 85 -10.80 3.13 -9.15
N GLU A 86 -11.22 2.26 -10.07
CA GLU A 86 -12.45 1.47 -9.94
C GLU A 86 -12.39 0.55 -8.70
N ILE A 87 -11.28 -0.19 -8.54
CA ILE A 87 -11.08 -1.06 -7.37
C ILE A 87 -11.06 -0.22 -6.09
N ALA A 88 -10.32 0.88 -6.07
CA ALA A 88 -10.25 1.75 -4.90
C ALA A 88 -11.64 2.30 -4.50
N GLN A 89 -12.45 2.76 -5.46
CA GLN A 89 -13.81 3.25 -5.20
C GLN A 89 -14.74 2.14 -4.69
N ARG A 90 -14.65 0.93 -5.26
CA ARG A 90 -15.43 -0.23 -4.79
C ARG A 90 -15.04 -0.58 -3.36
N SER A 91 -13.75 -0.72 -3.08
CA SER A 91 -13.22 -1.01 -1.75
C SER A 91 -13.57 0.09 -0.75
N PHE A 92 -13.52 1.36 -1.15
CA PHE A 92 -13.90 2.48 -0.30
C PHE A 92 -15.34 2.35 0.19
N ARG A 93 -16.31 2.18 -0.73
CA ARG A 93 -17.73 1.99 -0.37
C ARG A 93 -17.92 0.79 0.55
N LEU A 94 -17.32 -0.35 0.22
CA LEU A 94 -17.41 -1.55 1.05
C LEU A 94 -16.88 -1.30 2.47
N LEU A 95 -15.72 -0.65 2.61
CA LEU A 95 -15.13 -0.37 3.92
C LEU A 95 -15.94 0.66 4.71
N THR A 96 -16.33 1.77 4.09
CA THR A 96 -17.01 2.85 4.81
C THR A 96 -18.48 2.54 5.10
N GLU A 97 -19.20 1.95 4.16
CA GLU A 97 -20.66 1.75 4.26
C GLU A 97 -21.01 0.41 4.92
N MET A 98 -20.28 -0.68 4.62
CA MET A 98 -20.60 -2.02 5.14
C MET A 98 -19.85 -2.37 6.42
N VAL A 99 -18.61 -1.88 6.59
CA VAL A 99 -17.78 -2.17 7.77
C VAL A 99 -17.78 -1.00 8.76
N GLY A 100 -18.10 0.23 8.31
CA GLY A 100 -17.98 1.43 9.12
C GLY A 100 -16.52 1.76 9.45
N PHE A 101 -15.60 1.47 8.52
CA PHE A 101 -14.17 1.73 8.65
C PHE A 101 -13.91 3.24 8.50
N PRO A 102 -13.13 3.88 9.39
CA PRO A 102 -12.80 5.30 9.23
C PRO A 102 -11.95 5.53 7.99
N ALA A 103 -12.33 6.48 7.12
CA ALA A 103 -11.60 6.76 5.88
C ALA A 103 -10.10 7.03 6.10
N ARG A 104 -9.75 7.78 7.16
CA ARG A 104 -8.36 8.08 7.55
C ARG A 104 -7.47 6.88 7.87
N ASP A 105 -8.09 5.72 8.11
CA ASP A 105 -7.41 4.47 8.42
C ASP A 105 -7.33 3.53 7.21
N ILE A 106 -7.83 3.97 6.05
CA ILE A 106 -7.73 3.28 4.77
C ILE A 106 -6.57 3.88 3.98
N ILE A 107 -5.63 3.03 3.57
CA ILE A 107 -4.48 3.37 2.76
C ILE A 107 -4.60 2.58 1.45
N PHE A 108 -4.84 3.24 0.33
CA PHE A 108 -4.84 2.55 -0.96
C PHE A 108 -3.40 2.36 -1.47
N ASP A 109 -3.10 1.16 -1.96
CA ASP A 109 -1.91 0.88 -2.78
C ASP A 109 -2.36 0.57 -4.21
N PRO A 110 -2.31 1.55 -5.13
CA PRO A 110 -2.66 1.36 -6.54
C PRO A 110 -1.69 0.47 -7.33
N ASN A 111 -0.75 -0.22 -6.69
CA ASN A 111 0.33 -1.01 -7.28
C ASN A 111 1.37 -0.15 -8.02
N ILE A 112 2.51 0.09 -7.38
CA ILE A 112 3.74 0.49 -8.09
C ILE A 112 4.32 -0.75 -8.77
N LEU A 113 4.30 -0.76 -10.10
CA LEU A 113 4.79 -1.86 -10.93
C LEU A 113 6.13 -1.51 -11.59
N THR A 114 6.86 -2.53 -12.04
CA THR A 114 8.18 -2.37 -12.64
C THR A 114 8.08 -1.75 -14.03
N VAL A 115 8.88 -0.73 -14.31
CA VAL A 115 9.06 -0.16 -15.67
C VAL A 115 10.46 -0.49 -16.21
N GLY A 116 10.69 -0.23 -17.50
CA GLY A 116 11.98 -0.51 -18.14
C GLY A 116 12.27 -2.00 -18.29
N THR A 117 11.22 -2.82 -18.42
CA THR A 117 11.33 -4.28 -18.55
C THR A 117 11.61 -4.73 -19.98
N GLY A 118 11.53 -3.83 -20.97
CA GLY A 118 11.59 -4.17 -22.39
C GLY A 118 10.27 -4.72 -22.97
N ILE A 119 9.15 -4.51 -22.27
CA ILE A 119 7.80 -4.89 -22.68
C ILE A 119 7.00 -3.58 -22.77
N GLU A 120 6.49 -3.27 -23.96
CA GLU A 120 5.87 -1.96 -24.27
C GLU A 120 4.64 -1.68 -23.39
N GLU A 121 3.88 -2.72 -23.05
CA GLU A 121 2.71 -2.63 -22.18
C GLU A 121 3.03 -2.14 -20.75
N HIS A 122 4.31 -2.14 -20.35
CA HIS A 122 4.75 -1.74 -19.01
C HIS A 122 5.23 -0.29 -18.93
N ASP A 123 5.37 0.41 -20.06
CA ASP A 123 6.01 1.73 -20.10
C ASP A 123 5.20 2.78 -19.32
N ASP A 124 3.87 2.67 -19.36
CA ASP A 124 2.96 3.63 -18.73
C ASP A 124 2.61 3.31 -17.27
N TYR A 125 3.15 2.25 -16.66
CA TYR A 125 2.76 1.84 -15.30
C TYR A 125 3.00 2.91 -14.24
N ALA A 126 4.11 3.66 -14.34
CA ALA A 126 4.39 4.76 -13.40
C ALA A 126 3.41 5.92 -13.58
N VAL A 127 3.10 6.29 -14.83
CA VAL A 127 2.15 7.37 -15.15
C VAL A 127 0.74 6.99 -14.70
N ALA A 128 0.33 5.74 -14.94
CA ALA A 128 -0.94 5.19 -14.50
C ALA A 128 -1.08 5.24 -12.98
N PHE A 129 0.00 5.00 -12.22
CA PHE A 129 0.00 5.15 -10.77
C PHE A 129 -0.23 6.61 -10.34
N PHE A 130 0.46 7.58 -10.96
CA PHE A 130 0.27 8.99 -10.63
C PHE A 130 -1.16 9.46 -10.93
N GLU A 131 -1.71 9.06 -12.07
CA GLU A 131 -3.07 9.44 -12.45
C GLU A 131 -4.12 8.79 -11.53
N ALA A 132 -3.96 7.51 -11.21
CA ALA A 132 -4.81 6.85 -10.22
C ALA A 132 -4.72 7.53 -8.85
N THR A 133 -3.53 7.95 -8.43
CA THR A 133 -3.32 8.63 -7.14
C THR A 133 -4.14 9.92 -7.06
N ARG A 134 -4.11 10.78 -8.09
CA ARG A 134 -4.92 12.01 -8.13
C ARG A 134 -6.41 11.70 -8.04
N ARG A 135 -6.87 10.75 -8.86
CA ARG A 135 -8.29 10.40 -8.96
C ARG A 135 -8.82 9.71 -7.70
N ILE A 136 -8.01 8.88 -7.04
CA ILE A 136 -8.37 8.23 -5.76
C ILE A 136 -8.53 9.27 -4.66
N ARG A 137 -7.65 10.27 -4.60
CA ARG A 137 -7.74 11.36 -3.62
C ARG A 137 -9.05 12.15 -3.72
N GLU A 138 -9.55 12.36 -4.94
CA GLU A 138 -10.82 13.02 -5.20
C GLU A 138 -12.02 12.10 -4.94
N ALA A 139 -11.94 10.85 -5.39
CA ALA A 139 -13.04 9.90 -5.32
C ALA A 139 -13.26 9.28 -3.93
N CYS A 140 -12.21 9.15 -3.13
CA CYS A 140 -12.19 8.49 -1.84
C CYS A 140 -11.71 9.48 -0.76
N PRO A 141 -12.52 10.51 -0.42
CA PRO A 141 -12.07 11.59 0.45
C PRO A 141 -11.73 11.09 1.85
N GLY A 142 -10.59 11.59 2.37
CA GLY A 142 -10.10 11.27 3.70
C GLY A 142 -9.30 9.97 3.79
N THR A 143 -9.12 9.22 2.71
CA THR A 143 -8.17 8.10 2.65
C THR A 143 -6.76 8.54 2.29
N LEU A 144 -5.78 7.68 2.54
CA LEU A 144 -4.39 7.90 2.16
C LEU A 144 -4.02 7.06 0.93
N VAL A 145 -2.96 7.45 0.22
CA VAL A 145 -2.35 6.65 -0.85
C VAL A 145 -0.90 6.30 -0.49
N SER A 146 -0.52 5.05 -0.73
CA SER A 146 0.82 4.48 -0.51
C SER A 146 1.32 3.69 -1.71
N GLY A 147 2.58 3.26 -1.66
CA GLY A 147 3.13 2.29 -2.59
C GLY A 147 4.54 1.83 -2.25
N GLY A 148 4.89 0.63 -2.72
CA GLY A 148 6.25 0.09 -2.71
C GLY A 148 7.17 0.73 -3.75
N VAL A 149 7.80 1.86 -3.41
CA VAL A 149 8.55 2.70 -4.36
C VAL A 149 9.66 1.92 -5.08
N SER A 150 10.36 1.03 -4.37
CA SER A 150 11.49 0.27 -4.92
C SER A 150 11.10 -0.69 -6.06
N ASN A 151 9.81 -0.95 -6.26
CA ASN A 151 9.30 -1.80 -7.34
C ASN A 151 9.46 -1.14 -8.71
N VAL A 152 9.33 0.19 -8.80
CA VAL A 152 9.42 0.90 -10.10
C VAL A 152 10.75 0.63 -10.80
N SER A 153 11.83 0.48 -10.03
CA SER A 153 13.20 0.35 -10.52
C SER A 153 13.73 -1.10 -10.48
N PHE A 154 12.85 -2.10 -10.36
CA PHE A 154 13.25 -3.50 -10.17
C PHE A 154 14.02 -4.07 -11.37
N ALA A 155 13.73 -3.63 -12.59
CA ALA A 155 14.43 -4.04 -13.81
C ALA A 155 15.93 -3.68 -13.79
N PHE A 156 16.33 -2.72 -12.97
CA PHE A 156 17.71 -2.22 -12.87
C PHE A 156 18.47 -2.75 -11.64
N ARG A 157 18.05 -3.89 -11.09
CA ARG A 157 18.77 -4.57 -9.99
C ARG A 157 20.24 -4.76 -10.35
N GLY A 158 21.12 -4.38 -9.41
CA GLY A 158 22.57 -4.35 -9.61
C GLY A 158 23.12 -2.97 -10.02
N ASN A 159 22.26 -2.06 -10.50
CA ASN A 159 22.64 -0.67 -10.79
C ASN A 159 21.98 0.30 -9.79
N GLU A 160 22.56 0.37 -8.59
CA GLU A 160 22.00 1.17 -7.50
C GLU A 160 21.96 2.68 -7.79
N GLN A 161 22.86 3.20 -8.62
CA GLN A 161 22.82 4.61 -9.03
C GLN A 161 21.54 4.93 -9.82
N VAL A 162 21.22 4.10 -10.82
CA VAL A 162 19.99 4.24 -11.61
C VAL A 162 18.75 4.05 -10.73
N ARG A 163 18.74 3.01 -9.88
CA ARG A 163 17.59 2.75 -9.01
C ARG A 163 17.30 3.90 -8.06
N ARG A 164 18.33 4.48 -7.44
CA ARG A 164 18.16 5.65 -6.55
C ARG A 164 17.62 6.86 -7.29
N ALA A 165 18.14 7.15 -8.48
CA ALA A 165 17.64 8.24 -9.32
C ALA A 165 16.17 8.02 -9.71
N MET A 166 15.82 6.84 -10.19
CA MET A 166 14.44 6.49 -10.57
C MET A 166 13.48 6.58 -9.39
N ASN A 167 13.83 6.00 -8.24
CA ASN A 167 12.99 6.04 -7.05
C ASN A 167 12.75 7.49 -6.57
N SER A 168 13.76 8.35 -6.68
CA SER A 168 13.68 9.76 -6.26
C SER A 168 12.79 10.57 -7.22
N VAL A 169 12.98 10.42 -8.53
CA VAL A 169 12.14 11.08 -9.55
C VAL A 169 10.70 10.59 -9.48
N PHE A 170 10.49 9.28 -9.28
CA PHE A 170 9.16 8.73 -9.09
C PHE A 170 8.48 9.36 -7.87
N LEU A 171 9.17 9.45 -6.74
CA LEU A 171 8.64 10.06 -5.52
C LEU A 171 8.29 11.53 -5.70
N TYR A 172 9.12 12.31 -6.40
CA TYR A 172 8.83 13.73 -6.69
C TYR A 172 7.45 13.88 -7.35
N HIS A 173 7.20 13.16 -8.44
CA HIS A 173 5.92 13.22 -9.15
C HIS A 173 4.78 12.51 -8.41
N ALA A 174 5.05 11.44 -7.66
CA ALA A 174 4.03 10.75 -6.86
C ALA A 174 3.50 11.65 -5.75
N VAL A 175 4.39 12.37 -5.05
CA VAL A 175 4.00 13.33 -4.00
C VAL A 175 3.22 14.49 -4.59
N GLU A 176 3.62 15.04 -5.75
CA GLU A 176 2.82 16.04 -6.48
C GLU A 176 1.44 15.51 -6.87
N ALA A 177 1.33 14.22 -7.20
CA ALA A 177 0.06 13.57 -7.51
C ALA A 177 -0.82 13.29 -6.27
N GLY A 178 -0.26 13.41 -5.05
CA GLY A 178 -0.99 13.21 -3.79
C GLY A 178 -0.62 11.95 -3.01
N LEU A 179 0.52 11.31 -3.29
CA LEU A 179 1.07 10.24 -2.45
C LEU A 179 1.45 10.77 -1.07
N GLU A 180 0.99 10.11 -0.01
CA GLU A 180 1.22 10.53 1.38
C GLU A 180 2.15 9.60 2.15
N LEU A 181 2.15 8.32 1.79
CA LEU A 181 2.97 7.28 2.41
C LEU A 181 3.80 6.57 1.34
N GLY A 182 4.96 6.03 1.72
CA GLY A 182 5.78 5.26 0.79
C GLY A 182 6.62 4.23 1.53
N ILE A 183 6.63 3.01 1.02
CA ILE A 183 7.54 1.96 1.49
C ILE A 183 8.85 2.14 0.72
N VAL A 184 9.83 2.73 1.39
CA VAL A 184 11.10 3.21 0.81
C VAL A 184 12.29 2.64 1.56
N ASN A 185 13.47 2.69 0.93
CA ASN A 185 14.72 2.63 1.69
C ASN A 185 15.04 4.05 2.20
N PRO A 186 14.92 4.33 3.51
CA PRO A 186 15.06 5.69 4.04
C PRO A 186 16.49 6.25 3.90
N THR A 187 17.49 5.40 3.69
CA THR A 187 18.91 5.82 3.54
C THR A 187 19.32 6.12 2.10
N GLN A 188 18.45 5.85 1.13
CA GLN A 188 18.77 5.89 -0.30
C GLN A 188 17.88 6.85 -1.09
N LEU A 189 17.18 7.74 -0.40
CA LEU A 189 16.43 8.83 -1.02
C LEU A 189 17.40 9.96 -1.38
N THR A 190 17.58 10.19 -2.68
CA THR A 190 18.33 11.34 -3.17
C THR A 190 17.40 12.56 -3.11
N VAL A 191 17.91 13.69 -2.63
CA VAL A 191 17.17 14.96 -2.64
C VAL A 191 16.88 15.35 -4.08
N TYR A 192 15.61 15.69 -4.35
CA TYR A 192 15.12 16.22 -5.61
C TYR A 192 14.62 17.65 -5.42
#